data_AF-A0A0H3PE70-F1
#
_entry.id   AF-A0A0H3PE70-F1
#
_cell.length_a   1.000
_cell.length_b   1.000
_cell.length_c   1.000
_cell.angle_alpha   90.00
_cell.angle_beta   90.00
_cell.angle_gamma   90.00
#
_symmetry.space_group_name_H-M   'P 1'
#
loop_
_entity.id
_entity.type
_entity.pdbx_description
1 polymer ?
#
loop_
_entity_poly.entity_id
_entity_poly.type
_entity_poly.pdbx_seq_one_letter_code
_entity_poly.pdbx_strand_id
1 'polypeptide(L)'
;MQISDSLKQKAEKCGIALSHYDIDGHLIFADEKTVLTFVELLQPPPKAKGQFDDVLAAFENEPIDYRLNRLDLPPSAEYRYQLIDESNAILLEKILSNLSALSLPPLPFGYYQLSIIYFF
;
A
#
# COMPACT_ATOMS: atom_id res chain seq x y z
N MET A 1 -22.47 -25.16 -6.19
CA MET A 1 -21.85 -24.95 -4.86
C MET A 1 -21.75 -23.44 -4.66
N GLN A 2 -22.37 -22.89 -3.64
CA GLN A 2 -22.40 -21.44 -3.42
C GLN A 2 -21.26 -21.07 -2.47
N ILE A 3 -20.31 -20.27 -2.95
CA ILE A 3 -19.23 -19.74 -2.12
C ILE A 3 -19.84 -18.92 -0.98
N SER A 4 -19.45 -19.23 0.26
CA SER A 4 -19.91 -18.49 1.44
C SER A 4 -19.48 -17.02 1.40
N ASP A 5 -20.29 -16.11 1.95
CA ASP A 5 -19.97 -14.68 1.94
C ASP A 5 -18.69 -14.35 2.71
N SER A 6 -18.37 -15.14 3.74
CA SER A 6 -17.10 -15.06 4.46
C SER A 6 -15.90 -15.31 3.54
N LEU A 7 -15.99 -16.34 2.68
CA LEU A 7 -14.92 -16.65 1.74
C LEU A 7 -14.81 -15.60 0.62
N LYS A 8 -15.93 -15.04 0.16
CA LYS A 8 -15.92 -13.92 -0.81
C LYS A 8 -15.19 -12.69 -0.26
N GLN A 9 -15.45 -12.31 0.99
CA GLN A 9 -14.79 -11.18 1.63
C GLN A 9 -13.28 -11.40 1.79
N LYS A 10 -12.86 -12.63 2.08
CA LYS A 10 -11.42 -12.95 2.14
C LYS A 10 -10.77 -12.92 0.76
N ALA A 11 -11.46 -13.45 -0.26
CA ALA A 11 -11.00 -13.41 -1.65
C ALA A 11 -10.82 -11.96 -2.14
N GLU A 12 -11.81 -11.10 -1.89
CA GLU A 12 -11.76 -9.67 -2.23
C GLU A 12 -10.56 -8.96 -1.59
N LYS A 13 -10.30 -9.22 -0.29
CA LYS A 13 -9.12 -8.66 0.41
C LYS A 13 -7.78 -9.11 -0.20
N CYS A 14 -7.74 -10.28 -0.82
CA CYS A 14 -6.55 -10.79 -1.49
C CYS A 14 -6.49 -10.39 -2.98
N GLY A 15 -7.47 -9.63 -3.49
CA GLY A 15 -7.56 -9.28 -4.91
C GLY A 15 -7.96 -10.45 -5.83
N ILE A 16 -8.60 -11.49 -5.28
CA ILE A 16 -9.01 -12.69 -6.02
C ILE A 16 -10.40 -12.46 -6.62
N ALA A 17 -10.49 -12.50 -7.95
CA ALA A 17 -11.77 -12.50 -8.65
C ALA A 17 -12.47 -13.87 -8.54
N LEU A 18 -13.78 -13.86 -8.30
CA LEU A 18 -14.59 -15.09 -8.21
C LEU A 18 -15.05 -15.62 -9.57
N SER A 19 -14.86 -14.82 -10.62
CA SER A 19 -15.25 -15.13 -11.98
C SER A 19 -14.40 -14.37 -12.98
N HIS A 20 -14.26 -14.92 -14.19
CA HIS A 20 -13.60 -14.27 -15.31
C HIS A 20 -14.25 -14.71 -16.62
N TYR A 21 -13.97 -13.97 -17.69
CA TYR A 21 -14.24 -14.46 -19.04
C TYR A 21 -13.05 -15.27 -19.53
N ASP A 22 -13.32 -16.45 -20.07
CA ASP A 22 -12.29 -17.23 -20.77
C ASP A 22 -11.93 -16.59 -22.13
N ILE A 23 -10.95 -17.19 -22.82
CA ILE A 23 -10.47 -16.70 -24.12
C ILE A 23 -11.52 -16.75 -25.23
N ASP A 24 -12.58 -17.54 -25.05
CA ASP A 24 -13.69 -17.67 -25.99
C ASP A 24 -14.88 -16.76 -25.59
N GLY A 25 -14.75 -16.01 -24.50
CA GLY A 25 -15.75 -15.06 -24.02
C GLY A 25 -16.83 -15.68 -23.14
N HIS A 26 -16.65 -16.91 -22.64
CA HIS A 26 -17.59 -17.51 -21.69
C HIS A 26 -17.32 -17.03 -20.26
N LEU A 27 -18.38 -16.71 -19.52
CA LEU A 27 -18.28 -16.39 -18.11
C LEU A 27 -18.07 -17.66 -17.29
N ILE A 28 -16.91 -17.77 -16.64
CA ILE A 28 -16.52 -18.88 -15.78
C ILE A 28 -16.48 -18.41 -14.33
N PHE A 29 -17.09 -19.19 -13.44
CA PHE A 29 -17.02 -19.00 -12.00
C PHE A 29 -16.00 -19.95 -11.38
N ALA A 30 -15.15 -19.43 -10.49
CA ALA A 30 -14.25 -20.25 -9.72
C ALA A 30 -15.03 -21.13 -8.74
N ASP A 31 -14.62 -22.39 -8.58
CA ASP A 31 -15.18 -23.25 -7.56
C ASP A 31 -14.65 -22.87 -6.16
N GLU A 32 -15.39 -23.25 -5.12
CA GLU A 32 -15.07 -22.88 -3.74
C GLU A 32 -13.69 -23.38 -3.28
N LYS A 33 -13.27 -24.58 -3.73
CA LYS A 33 -11.98 -25.16 -3.34
C LYS A 33 -10.84 -24.34 -3.93
N THR A 34 -10.96 -23.95 -5.19
CA THR A 34 -9.99 -23.05 -5.85
C THR A 34 -9.88 -21.72 -5.10
N VAL A 35 -11.01 -21.08 -4.78
CA VAL A 35 -10.99 -19.80 -4.05
C VAL A 35 -10.36 -19.96 -2.67
N LEU A 36 -10.70 -21.03 -1.93
CA LEU A 36 -10.11 -21.32 -0.63
C LEU A 36 -8.60 -21.49 -0.71
N THR A 37 -8.10 -22.29 -1.65
CA THR A 37 -6.67 -22.53 -1.83
C THR A 37 -5.90 -21.23 -2.07
N PHE A 38 -6.37 -20.36 -2.96
CA PHE A 38 -5.68 -19.10 -3.23
C PHE A 38 -5.80 -18.10 -2.07
N VAL A 39 -6.92 -18.07 -1.36
CA VAL A 39 -7.07 -17.26 -0.14
C VAL A 39 -6.08 -17.68 0.94
N GLU A 40 -5.79 -18.97 1.09
CA GLU A 40 -4.79 -19.46 2.04
C GLU A 40 -3.36 -19.11 1.60
N LEU A 41 -3.05 -19.19 0.31
CA LEU A 41 -1.73 -18.89 -0.24
C LEU A 41 -1.38 -17.39 -0.26
N LEU A 42 -2.37 -16.54 -0.56
CA LEU A 42 -2.16 -15.10 -0.77
C LEU A 42 -2.48 -14.25 0.45
N GLN A 43 -2.87 -14.87 1.57
CA GLN A 43 -3.07 -14.14 2.81
C GLN A 43 -1.77 -13.42 3.21
N PRO A 44 -1.82 -12.11 3.45
CA PRO A 44 -0.64 -11.37 3.85
C PRO A 44 -0.12 -11.95 5.17
N PRO A 45 1.21 -12.05 5.34
CA PRO A 45 1.77 -12.48 6.62
C PRO A 45 1.31 -11.52 7.73
N PRO A 46 1.15 -12.02 8.97
CA PRO A 46 0.87 -11.14 10.10
C PRO A 46 1.96 -10.07 10.19
N LYS A 47 1.58 -8.79 10.06
CA LYS A 47 2.52 -7.67 10.16
C LYS A 47 3.17 -7.68 11.55
N ALA A 48 4.50 -7.66 11.61
CA ALA A 48 5.19 -7.34 12.85
C ALA A 48 4.86 -5.90 13.26
N LYS A 49 4.66 -5.65 14.57
CA LYS A 49 4.40 -4.29 15.07
C LYS A 49 5.56 -3.37 14.68
N GLY A 50 5.26 -2.29 13.95
CA GLY A 50 6.24 -1.27 13.56
C GLY A 50 6.97 -1.53 12.23
N GLN A 51 6.67 -2.62 11.52
CA GLN A 51 7.20 -2.84 10.17
C GLN A 51 6.20 -2.27 9.14
N PHE A 52 6.55 -1.14 8.54
CA PHE A 52 5.77 -0.49 7.49
C PHE A 52 6.69 -0.13 6.33
N ASP A 53 6.65 -0.95 5.28
CA ASP A 53 7.17 -0.60 3.96
C ASP A 53 5.95 -0.24 3.09
N ASP A 54 5.40 0.97 3.27
CA ASP A 54 4.41 1.47 2.29
C ASP A 54 5.16 1.83 1.01
N VAL A 55 4.58 1.45 -0.13
CA VAL A 55 5.15 1.72 -1.44
C VAL A 55 4.12 2.52 -2.22
N LEU A 56 4.51 3.72 -2.64
CA LEU A 56 3.73 4.55 -3.53
C LEU A 56 4.42 4.63 -4.89
N ALA A 57 3.66 4.34 -5.95
CA ALA A 57 4.01 4.73 -7.31
C ALA A 57 3.23 6.00 -7.67
N ALA A 58 3.91 6.98 -8.23
CA ALA A 58 3.33 8.23 -8.70
C ALA A 58 3.78 8.52 -10.13
N PHE A 59 3.03 9.37 -10.84
CA PHE A 59 3.44 9.82 -12.16
C PHE A 59 4.67 10.72 -12.07
N GLU A 60 5.57 10.55 -13.02
CA GLU A 60 6.73 11.41 -13.17
C GLU A 60 6.30 12.87 -13.34
N ASN A 61 7.00 13.78 -12.66
CA ASN A 61 6.80 15.23 -12.72
C ASN A 61 5.39 15.72 -12.36
N GLU A 62 4.59 14.89 -11.66
CA GLU A 62 3.33 15.33 -11.04
C GLU A 62 3.48 15.52 -9.52
N PRO A 63 2.76 16.47 -8.91
CA PRO A 63 2.71 16.59 -7.45
C PRO A 63 2.23 15.30 -6.80
N ILE A 64 2.86 14.92 -5.68
CA ILE A 64 2.57 13.65 -5.01
C ILE A 64 1.92 13.94 -3.66
N ASP A 65 0.65 13.54 -3.53
CA ASP A 65 -0.09 13.61 -2.27
C ASP A 65 -0.04 12.28 -1.53
N TYR A 66 0.72 12.23 -0.44
CA TYR A 66 0.89 11.04 0.39
C TYR A 66 0.09 11.16 1.69
N ARG A 67 -0.90 10.28 1.89
CA ARG A 67 -1.76 10.29 3.08
C ARG A 67 -1.11 9.52 4.22
N LEU A 68 -0.81 10.20 5.32
CA LEU A 68 -0.14 9.62 6.49
C LEU A 68 -1.02 8.65 7.27
N ASN A 69 -2.36 8.73 7.15
CA ASN A 69 -3.31 7.83 7.81
C ASN A 69 -3.10 6.34 7.46
N ARG A 70 -2.35 6.03 6.40
CA ARG A 70 -1.98 4.67 6.02
C ARG A 70 -0.88 4.09 6.92
N LEU A 71 -0.13 4.96 7.58
CA LEU A 71 0.91 4.62 8.51
C LEU A 71 0.29 4.63 9.91
N ASP A 72 0.42 3.53 10.64
CA ASP A 72 0.06 3.45 12.07
C ASP A 72 1.11 4.19 12.92
N LEU A 73 1.30 5.49 12.65
CA LEU A 73 2.27 6.31 13.36
C LEU A 73 1.81 6.45 14.82
N PRO A 74 2.75 6.40 15.79
CA PRO A 74 2.43 6.71 17.18
C PRO A 74 1.91 8.14 17.29
N PRO A 75 1.34 8.57 18.43
CA PRO A 75 1.13 9.99 18.68
C PRO A 75 2.46 10.69 18.97
N SER A 76 2.79 11.77 18.26
CA SER A 76 3.89 12.68 18.60
C SER A 76 3.49 14.12 18.31
N ALA A 77 4.13 15.06 19.02
CA ALA A 77 3.92 16.49 18.83
C ALA A 77 4.45 16.96 17.48
N GLU A 78 5.56 16.38 17.02
CA GLU A 78 6.21 16.75 15.76
C GLU A 78 6.87 15.54 15.11
N TYR A 79 6.77 15.49 13.78
CA TYR A 79 7.51 14.56 12.93
C TYR A 79 8.49 15.33 12.07
N ARG A 80 9.62 14.75 11.77
CA ARG A 80 10.49 15.18 10.67
C ARG A 80 10.33 14.18 9.55
N TYR A 81 10.25 14.67 8.32
CA TYR A 81 10.37 13.79 7.16
C TYR A 81 11.53 14.22 6.26
N GLN A 82 12.13 13.22 5.62
CA GLN A 82 13.19 13.37 4.65
C GLN A 82 12.79 12.61 3.38
N LEU A 83 12.98 13.27 2.23
CA LEU A 83 12.90 12.65 0.92
C LEU A 83 14.33 12.45 0.40
N ILE A 84 14.67 11.20 0.13
CA ILE A 84 16.02 10.75 -0.23
C ILE A 84 15.96 10.13 -1.62
N ASP A 85 16.91 10.47 -2.49
CA ASP A 85 17.02 9.88 -3.82
C ASP A 85 17.85 8.58 -3.85
N GLU A 86 17.96 7.98 -5.04
CA GLU A 86 18.73 6.73 -5.27
C GLU A 86 20.22 6.85 -4.93
N SER A 87 20.77 8.06 -4.95
CA SER A 87 22.17 8.33 -4.58
C SER A 87 22.34 8.56 -3.07
N ASN A 88 21.28 8.34 -2.29
CA ASN A 88 21.17 8.67 -0.86
C ASN A 88 21.32 10.18 -0.55
N ALA A 89 21.08 11.06 -1.53
CA ALA A 89 21.06 12.49 -1.30
C ALA A 89 19.70 12.93 -0.74
N ILE A 90 19.72 13.73 0.32
CA ILE A 90 18.50 14.33 0.89
C ILE A 90 18.07 15.48 -0.02
N LEU A 91 16.96 15.29 -0.73
CA LEU A 91 16.38 16.30 -1.62
C LEU A 91 15.51 17.30 -0.86
N LEU A 92 14.79 16.81 0.15
CA LEU A 92 13.88 17.62 0.92
C LEU A 92 13.84 17.17 2.37
N GLU A 93 13.72 18.13 3.27
CA GLU A 93 13.50 17.89 4.69
C GLU A 93 12.56 18.95 5.27
N LYS A 94 11.54 18.52 6.03
CA LYS A 94 10.63 19.43 6.74
C LYS A 94 10.12 18.81 8.05
N ILE A 95 9.63 19.69 8.92
CA ILE A 95 8.92 19.33 10.15
C ILE A 95 7.41 19.35 9.87
N LEU A 96 6.70 18.38 10.42
CA LEU A 96 5.25 18.19 10.37
C LEU A 96 4.68 18.33 11.77
N SER A 97 3.83 19.33 11.94
CA SER A 97 3.08 19.54 13.18
C SER A 97 1.65 18.98 13.10
N ASN A 98 1.21 18.48 11.93
CA ASN A 98 -0.12 17.89 11.73
C ASN A 98 -0.04 16.64 10.82
N LEU A 99 -0.70 15.57 11.25
CA LEU A 99 -0.54 14.20 10.74
C LEU A 99 -1.60 13.80 9.69
N SER A 100 -1.98 14.69 8.77
CA SER A 100 -3.00 14.33 7.75
C SER A 100 -2.38 13.85 6.44
N ALA A 101 -1.53 14.66 5.81
CA ALA A 101 -0.94 14.36 4.51
C ALA A 101 0.36 15.12 4.26
N LEU A 102 1.20 14.54 3.40
CA LEU A 102 2.37 15.17 2.81
C LEU A 102 2.07 15.54 1.37
N SER A 103 2.44 16.76 1.00
CA SER A 103 2.57 17.15 -0.39
C SER A 103 4.06 17.18 -0.73
N LEU A 104 4.49 16.20 -1.52
CA LEU A 104 5.87 16.07 -1.99
C LEU A 104 6.00 16.79 -3.35
N PRO A 105 7.18 17.35 -3.66
CA PRO A 105 7.40 18.01 -4.93
C PRO A 105 7.27 17.01 -6.10
N PRO A 106 7.02 17.51 -7.33
CA PRO A 106 7.20 16.72 -8.53
C PRO A 106 8.61 16.15 -8.62
N LEU A 107 8.73 14.86 -8.92
CA LEU A 107 10.01 14.16 -9.02
C LEU A 107 10.21 13.58 -10.42
N PRO A 108 11.44 13.58 -10.96
CA PRO A 108 11.75 12.84 -12.17
C PRO A 108 11.61 11.33 -11.92
N PHE A 109 11.63 10.55 -13.00
CA PHE A 109 11.58 9.10 -12.89
C PHE A 109 12.75 8.55 -12.04
N GLY A 110 12.42 7.71 -11.06
CA GLY A 110 13.40 7.04 -10.19
C GLY A 110 12.77 6.45 -8.94
N TYR A 111 13.60 5.82 -8.11
CA TYR A 111 13.25 5.34 -6.79
C TYR A 111 13.63 6.35 -5.70
N TYR A 112 12.72 6.58 -4.77
CA TYR A 112 12.92 7.50 -3.67
C TYR A 112 12.52 6.85 -2.36
N GLN A 113 13.19 7.26 -1.28
CA GLN A 113 12.84 6.85 0.07
C GLN A 113 12.25 8.05 0.81
N LEU A 114 11.06 7.84 1.37
CA LEU A 114 10.45 8.76 2.33
C LEU A 114 10.70 8.23 3.74
N SER A 115 11.53 8.93 4.50
CA SER A 115 11.79 8.61 5.92
C SER A 115 10.99 9.54 6.81
N ILE A 116 10.23 8.97 7.75
CA ILE A 116 9.45 9.73 8.75
C ILE A 116 10.01 9.38 10.13
N ILE A 117 10.49 10.40 10.83
CA ILE A 117 11.17 10.30 12.11
C ILE A 117 10.34 11.07 13.13
N TYR A 118 10.12 10.47 14.30
CA TYR A 118 9.46 11.15 15.43
C TYR A 118 10.49 11.42 16.52
N PHE A 119 10.27 12.50 17.28
CA PHE A 119 11.05 12.79 18.47
C PHE A 119 10.28 12.30 19.71
N PHE A 120 11.01 11.72 20.66
CA PHE A 120 10.51 11.26 21.96
C PHE A 120 10.49 12.39 22.99
#